data_AF-A0A959USZ2-F1
#
_entry.id   AF-A0A959USZ2-F1
#
_cell.length_a   1.000
_cell.length_b   1.000
_cell.length_c   1.000
_cell.angle_alpha   90.00
_cell.angle_beta   90.00
_cell.angle_gamma   90.00
#
_symmetry.space_group_name_H-M   'P 1'
#
loop_
_entity.id
_entity.type
_entity.pdbx_description
1 polymer ?
#
loop_
_entity_poly.entity_id
_entity_poly.type
_entity_poly.pdbx_seq_one_letter_code
_entity_poly.pdbx_strand_id
1 'polypeptide(L)'
;HTVRARSVVLQQRVEGTTEGTPVDVLGEDIFHELRWNMRRGAGLRPFDVSVTTLQHPAFTRIALDAQQSFLYDRKKHRVSFRLFAGQFLRKEDELMRREFGWRLHWGASDLLYDHLFVDREDVGDLDSQQMTKYQGGFKTPNSLGTSDSWMLAMNMEADAPFALPLAFFGSLGVSPATLVTQEGRMEEVRSYWEVGIGLRFIRDIAEVWIPLAASQDITDQLEFNNFDFLERIRFVVALEKLDPTTALRRAPH
;
A
#
# COMPACT_ATOMS: atom_id res chain seq x y z
N HIS A 1 -1.87 -4.82 23.74
CA HIS A 1 -2.33 -5.50 22.52
C HIS A 1 -3.82 -5.25 22.39
N THR A 2 -4.37 -5.39 21.19
CA THR A 2 -5.79 -5.18 20.87
C THR A 2 -6.24 -6.22 19.86
N VAL A 3 -7.47 -6.69 19.98
CA VAL A 3 -8.12 -7.57 18.99
C VAL A 3 -9.33 -6.84 18.45
N ARG A 4 -9.51 -6.86 17.13
CA ARG A 4 -10.65 -6.28 16.43
C ARG A 4 -11.21 -7.34 15.49
N ALA A 5 -12.51 -7.57 15.56
CA ALA A 5 -13.25 -8.31 14.55
C ALA A 5 -14.28 -7.38 13.93
N ARG A 6 -14.44 -7.42 12.61
CA ARG A 6 -15.47 -6.67 11.89
C ARG A 6 -15.94 -7.42 10.67
N SER A 7 -17.16 -7.11 10.23
CA SER A 7 -17.67 -7.53 8.94
C SER A 7 -17.94 -6.28 8.10
N VAL A 8 -17.57 -6.33 6.83
CA VAL A 8 -17.73 -5.23 5.87
C VAL A 8 -18.55 -5.74 4.71
N VAL A 9 -19.64 -5.04 4.39
CA VAL A 9 -20.46 -5.31 3.21
C VAL A 9 -20.17 -4.20 2.21
N LEU A 10 -19.75 -4.58 1.01
CA LEU A 10 -19.49 -3.66 -0.09
C LEU A 10 -20.55 -3.90 -1.16
N GLN A 11 -21.29 -2.85 -1.48
CA GLN A 11 -22.25 -2.84 -2.58
C GLN A 11 -21.69 -1.93 -3.67
N GLN A 12 -21.47 -2.49 -4.85
CA GLN A 12 -20.98 -1.77 -6.02
C GLN A 12 -22.05 -1.84 -7.10
N ARG A 13 -22.48 -0.68 -7.58
CA ARG A 13 -23.42 -0.59 -8.70
C ARG A 13 -22.70 0.01 -9.89
N VAL A 14 -22.70 -0.72 -10.99
CA VAL A 14 -22.16 -0.23 -12.27
C VAL A 14 -23.35 0.09 -13.15
N GLU A 15 -23.55 1.38 -13.41
CA GLU A 15 -24.53 1.88 -14.37
C GLU A 15 -23.80 2.40 -15.61
N GLY A 16 -24.18 1.92 -16.79
CA GLY A 16 -23.57 2.37 -18.03
C GLY A 16 -24.24 1.79 -19.27
N THR A 17 -23.62 2.01 -20.42
CA THR A 17 -24.04 1.44 -21.70
C THR A 17 -22.86 0.71 -22.31
N THR A 18 -23.00 -0.60 -22.50
CA THR A 18 -22.02 -1.44 -23.20
C THR A 18 -22.66 -1.90 -24.51
N GLU A 19 -22.04 -1.54 -25.64
CA GLU A 19 -22.56 -1.86 -26.99
C GLU A 19 -24.03 -1.42 -27.21
N GLY A 20 -24.42 -0.29 -26.61
CA GLY A 20 -25.79 0.24 -26.71
C GLY A 20 -26.83 -0.44 -25.81
N THR A 21 -26.44 -1.43 -25.01
CA THR A 21 -27.30 -2.05 -23.99
C THR A 21 -27.07 -1.38 -22.64
N PRO A 22 -28.12 -0.88 -21.96
CA PRO A 22 -27.97 -0.40 -20.59
C PRO A 22 -27.59 -1.56 -19.67
N VAL A 23 -26.48 -1.40 -18.98
CA VAL A 23 -25.97 -2.32 -17.97
C VAL A 23 -26.20 -1.67 -16.62
N ASP A 24 -26.98 -2.34 -15.77
CA ASP A 24 -27.16 -1.99 -14.35
C ASP A 24 -26.90 -3.27 -13.55
N VAL A 25 -25.68 -3.37 -13.03
CA VAL A 25 -25.23 -4.54 -12.27
C VAL A 25 -24.95 -4.10 -10.85
N LEU A 26 -25.65 -4.71 -9.89
CA LEU A 26 -25.36 -4.60 -8.48
C LEU A 26 -24.55 -5.83 -8.03
N GLY A 27 -23.29 -5.60 -7.66
CA GLY A 27 -22.47 -6.58 -6.97
C GLY A 27 -22.52 -6.35 -5.46
N GLU A 28 -22.59 -7.43 -4.69
CA GLU A 28 -22.47 -7.40 -3.23
C GLU A 28 -21.35 -8.35 -2.80
N ASP A 29 -20.42 -7.85 -1.99
CA ASP A 29 -19.34 -8.62 -1.41
C ASP A 29 -19.33 -8.47 0.11
N ILE A 30 -19.14 -9.58 0.82
CA ILE A 30 -19.08 -9.61 2.28
C ILE A 30 -17.71 -10.11 2.72
N PHE A 31 -17.04 -9.29 3.53
CA PHE A 31 -15.73 -9.57 4.09
C PHE A 31 -15.82 -9.70 5.60
N HIS A 32 -15.14 -10.70 6.16
CA HIS A 32 -14.93 -10.82 7.60
C HIS A 32 -13.45 -10.63 7.92
N GLU A 33 -13.13 -9.61 8.70
CA GLU A 33 -11.77 -9.28 9.10
C GLU A 33 -11.59 -9.55 10.60
N LEU A 34 -10.53 -10.31 10.92
CA LEU A 34 -10.00 -10.43 12.27
C LEU A 34 -8.59 -9.85 12.30
N ARG A 35 -8.37 -8.83 13.12
CA ARG A 35 -7.06 -8.19 13.29
C ARG A 35 -6.61 -8.26 14.75
N TRP A 36 -5.45 -8.84 14.97
CA TRP A 36 -4.70 -8.72 16.21
C TRP A 36 -3.59 -7.68 16.02
N ASN A 37 -3.42 -6.78 16.98
CA ASN A 37 -2.35 -5.77 16.95
C ASN A 37 -1.65 -5.71 18.32
N MET A 38 -0.32 -5.62 18.27
CA MET A 38 0.53 -5.31 19.39
C MET A 38 1.44 -4.14 19.04
N ARG A 39 1.23 -3.01 19.71
CA ARG A 39 2.03 -1.79 19.53
C ARG A 39 2.66 -1.31 20.83
N ARG A 40 3.82 -0.67 20.70
CA ARG A 40 4.44 0.16 21.73
C ARG A 40 4.95 1.43 21.08
N GLY A 41 4.26 2.55 21.34
CA GLY A 41 4.65 3.86 20.80
C GLY A 41 5.64 4.66 21.67
N ALA A 42 5.84 4.27 22.93
CA ALA A 42 6.70 4.98 23.86
C ALA A 42 8.16 4.50 23.81
N GLY A 43 9.10 5.42 24.04
CA GLY A 43 10.53 5.16 24.13
C GLY A 43 11.30 5.33 22.82
N LEU A 44 12.59 4.97 22.84
CA LEU A 44 13.50 5.12 21.70
C LEU A 44 13.33 4.03 20.63
N ARG A 45 12.54 3.00 20.91
CA ARG A 45 12.37 1.82 20.05
C ARG A 45 10.89 1.43 19.90
N PRO A 46 10.07 2.29 19.28
CA PRO A 46 8.67 1.98 19.06
C PRO A 46 8.53 0.83 18.06
N PHE A 47 7.50 0.02 18.23
CA PHE A 47 7.14 -1.06 17.32
C PHE A 47 5.63 -1.17 17.17
N ASP A 48 5.20 -1.72 16.05
CA ASP A 48 3.83 -2.10 15.75
C ASP A 48 3.86 -3.44 15.02
N VAL A 49 3.13 -4.43 15.51
CA VAL A 49 2.99 -5.73 14.87
C VAL A 49 1.51 -6.03 14.76
N SER A 50 1.04 -6.36 13.57
CA SER A 50 -0.33 -6.76 13.34
C SER A 50 -0.42 -8.04 12.53
N VAL A 51 -1.38 -8.87 12.90
CA VAL A 51 -1.76 -10.07 12.17
C VAL A 51 -3.21 -9.88 11.77
N THR A 52 -3.49 -10.00 10.47
CA THR A 52 -4.84 -9.81 9.92
C THR A 52 -5.24 -11.06 9.14
N THR A 53 -6.39 -11.62 9.47
CA THR A 53 -7.07 -12.64 8.66
C THR A 53 -8.27 -11.99 8.00
N LEU A 54 -8.39 -12.18 6.69
CA LEU A 54 -9.53 -11.71 5.90
C LEU A 54 -10.19 -12.90 5.21
N GLN A 55 -11.49 -13.06 5.42
CA GLN A 55 -12.30 -14.10 4.82
C GLN A 55 -13.35 -13.48 3.90
N HIS A 56 -13.53 -14.11 2.74
CA HIS A 56 -14.49 -13.80 1.69
C HIS A 56 -14.95 -15.13 1.06
N PRO A 57 -16.13 -15.26 0.43
CA PRO A 57 -16.50 -16.50 -0.28
C PRO A 57 -15.42 -16.99 -1.25
N ALA A 58 -14.78 -16.08 -2.00
CA ALA A 58 -13.71 -16.39 -2.93
C ALA A 58 -12.37 -16.80 -2.28
N PHE A 59 -12.08 -16.38 -1.04
CA PHE A 59 -10.77 -16.63 -0.44
C PHE A 59 -10.74 -16.53 1.07
N THR A 60 -9.71 -17.13 1.67
CA THR A 60 -9.28 -16.82 3.03
C THR A 60 -7.80 -16.48 2.97
N ARG A 61 -7.40 -15.32 3.51
CA ARG A 61 -6.00 -14.89 3.49
C ARG A 61 -5.55 -14.40 4.87
N ILE A 62 -4.26 -14.55 5.15
CA ILE A 62 -3.61 -14.08 6.37
C ILE A 62 -2.44 -13.17 6.01
N ALA A 63 -2.24 -12.14 6.81
CA ALA A 63 -1.14 -11.20 6.67
C ALA A 63 -0.49 -10.89 8.01
N LEU A 64 0.82 -10.74 8.01
CA LEU A 64 1.65 -10.18 9.06
C LEU A 64 2.22 -8.85 8.57
N ASP A 65 2.08 -7.80 9.38
CA ASP A 65 2.71 -6.51 9.19
C ASP A 65 3.48 -6.15 10.46
N ALA A 66 4.79 -6.06 10.38
CA ALA A 66 5.66 -5.82 11.52
C ALA A 66 6.57 -4.62 11.23
N GLN A 67 6.40 -3.56 12.00
CA GLN A 67 7.21 -2.35 11.94
C GLN A 67 8.01 -2.18 13.24
N GLN A 68 9.32 -1.99 13.09
CA GLN A 68 10.23 -1.60 14.16
C GLN A 68 10.86 -0.26 13.79
N SER A 69 10.97 0.66 14.75
CA SER A 69 11.69 1.90 14.52
C SER A 69 12.66 2.24 15.65
N PHE A 70 13.69 3.01 15.34
CA PHE A 70 14.75 3.41 16.24
C PHE A 70 14.93 4.92 16.16
N LEU A 71 14.65 5.62 17.26
CA LEU A 71 14.91 7.04 17.38
C LEU A 71 16.36 7.21 17.81
N TYR A 72 17.13 8.02 17.08
CA TYR A 72 18.56 8.13 17.29
C TYR A 72 19.03 9.51 17.77
N ASP A 73 18.14 10.50 17.83
CA ASP A 73 18.51 11.83 18.34
C ASP A 73 17.38 12.54 19.11
N ARG A 74 17.72 13.72 19.67
CA ARG A 74 16.78 14.57 20.42
C ARG A 74 15.69 15.18 19.54
N LYS A 75 15.94 15.32 18.23
CA LYS A 75 14.95 15.76 17.24
C LYS A 75 14.00 14.63 16.82
N LYS A 76 14.16 13.43 17.39
CA LYS A 76 13.36 12.23 17.12
C LYS A 76 13.48 11.74 15.67
N HIS A 77 14.61 12.02 15.00
CA HIS A 77 14.94 11.35 13.76
C HIS A 77 14.99 9.84 13.97
N ARG A 78 14.55 9.10 12.96
CA ARG A 78 14.18 7.70 13.08
C ARG A 78 14.67 6.91 11.89
N VAL A 79 15.14 5.70 12.16
CA VAL A 79 15.26 4.63 11.16
C VAL A 79 14.15 3.63 11.43
N SER A 80 13.42 3.27 10.39
CA SER A 80 12.23 2.41 10.47
C SER A 80 12.40 1.25 9.49
N PHE A 81 12.07 0.05 9.95
CA PHE A 81 12.02 -1.16 9.16
C PHE A 81 10.61 -1.71 9.25
N ARG A 82 10.01 -2.07 8.11
CA ARG A 82 8.71 -2.73 8.04
C ARG A 82 8.84 -4.00 7.23
N LEU A 83 8.33 -5.10 7.78
CA LEU A 83 8.21 -6.39 7.13
C LEU A 83 6.73 -6.68 6.92
N PHE A 84 6.37 -7.06 5.70
CA PHE A 84 5.05 -7.53 5.35
C PHE A 84 5.16 -8.96 4.80
N ALA A 85 4.25 -9.83 5.24
CA ALA A 85 4.11 -11.19 4.73
C ALA A 85 2.62 -11.54 4.60
N GLY A 86 2.16 -11.83 3.39
CA GLY A 86 0.79 -12.22 3.10
C GLY A 86 0.73 -13.59 2.42
N GLN A 87 -0.28 -14.39 2.77
CA GLN A 87 -0.52 -15.69 2.14
C GLN A 87 -2.02 -15.98 2.03
N PHE A 88 -2.44 -16.53 0.90
CA PHE A 88 -3.76 -17.13 0.75
C PHE A 88 -3.76 -18.53 1.37
N LEU A 89 -4.71 -18.77 2.29
CA LEU A 89 -4.93 -20.07 2.94
C LEU A 89 -5.96 -20.91 2.19
N ARG A 90 -6.92 -20.24 1.53
CA ARG A 90 -7.95 -20.85 0.69
C ARG A 90 -8.24 -19.91 -0.47
N LYS A 91 -8.47 -20.49 -1.65
CA LYS A 91 -8.93 -19.78 -2.85
C LYS A 91 -10.01 -20.60 -3.54
N GLU A 92 -10.93 -19.91 -4.18
CA GLU A 92 -11.91 -20.46 -5.10
C GLU A 92 -11.66 -19.79 -6.46
N ASP A 93 -11.00 -20.49 -7.37
CA ASP A 93 -10.43 -19.89 -8.59
C ASP A 93 -11.51 -19.25 -9.48
N GLU A 94 -12.74 -19.79 -9.47
CA GLU A 94 -13.88 -19.26 -10.22
C GLU A 94 -14.39 -17.90 -9.68
N LEU A 95 -14.18 -17.64 -8.39
CA LEU A 95 -14.64 -16.41 -7.72
C LEU A 95 -13.49 -15.41 -7.49
N MET A 96 -12.24 -15.79 -7.78
CA MET A 96 -11.08 -14.94 -7.59
C MET A 96 -11.07 -13.80 -8.62
N ARG A 97 -11.08 -12.57 -8.11
CA ARG A 97 -10.94 -11.35 -8.91
C ARG A 97 -9.56 -10.73 -8.71
N ARG A 98 -9.07 -9.96 -9.67
CA ARG A 98 -7.71 -9.38 -9.64
C ARG A 98 -7.52 -8.39 -8.49
N GLU A 99 -8.60 -7.80 -8.01
CA GLU A 99 -8.67 -6.85 -6.90
C GLU A 99 -8.41 -7.52 -5.55
N PHE A 100 -8.61 -8.83 -5.46
CA PHE A 100 -8.42 -9.60 -4.23
C PHE A 100 -6.95 -9.94 -3.96
N GLY A 101 -6.11 -9.92 -5.00
CA GLY A 101 -4.69 -10.24 -4.90
C GLY A 101 -3.92 -9.34 -3.92
N TRP A 102 -2.80 -9.84 -3.42
CA TRP A 102 -1.77 -9.03 -2.80
C TRP A 102 -1.19 -8.06 -3.83
N ARG A 103 -0.81 -6.84 -3.42
CA ARG A 103 -0.12 -5.88 -4.29
C ARG A 103 1.09 -5.25 -3.59
N LEU A 104 2.14 -5.03 -4.36
CA LEU A 104 3.34 -4.34 -3.88
C LEU A 104 3.09 -2.85 -3.63
N HIS A 105 2.37 -2.22 -4.55
CA HIS A 105 1.90 -0.85 -4.44
C HIS A 105 0.37 -0.83 -4.32
N TRP A 106 -0.12 0.01 -3.41
CA TRP A 106 -1.54 0.24 -3.21
C TRP A 106 -1.78 1.76 -3.30
N GLY A 107 -2.35 2.21 -4.43
CA GLY A 107 -2.79 3.61 -4.59
C GLY A 107 -4.10 3.86 -3.83
N ALA A 108 -5.03 4.63 -4.41
CA ALA A 108 -6.39 4.82 -3.88
C ALA A 108 -7.25 3.53 -3.81
N SER A 109 -6.68 2.41 -4.26
CA SER A 109 -7.19 1.04 -4.37
C SER A 109 -7.80 0.32 -3.16
N ASP A 110 -8.03 0.91 -1.97
CA ASP A 110 -8.23 0.13 -0.72
C ASP A 110 -9.38 -0.90 -0.76
N LEU A 111 -9.06 -2.19 -0.59
CA LEU A 111 -10.03 -3.29 -0.72
C LEU A 111 -11.22 -3.16 0.25
N LEU A 112 -10.98 -2.68 1.48
CA LEU A 112 -12.05 -2.47 2.46
C LEU A 112 -12.45 -1.00 2.59
N TYR A 113 -11.93 -0.13 1.73
CA TYR A 113 -12.17 1.32 1.75
C TYR A 113 -11.89 1.98 3.12
N ASP A 114 -10.89 1.51 3.85
CA ASP A 114 -10.56 1.98 5.21
C ASP A 114 -9.95 3.39 5.23
N HIS A 115 -9.28 3.81 4.15
CA HIS A 115 -8.56 5.07 4.08
C HIS A 115 -9.32 6.12 3.28
N LEU A 116 -9.39 7.35 3.79
CA LEU A 116 -10.00 8.47 3.10
C LEU A 116 -9.02 9.02 2.06
N PHE A 117 -9.37 8.92 0.78
CA PHE A 117 -8.62 9.49 -0.34
C PHE A 117 -9.41 10.68 -0.89
N VAL A 118 -8.73 11.75 -1.29
CA VAL A 118 -9.39 12.95 -1.86
C VAL A 118 -10.04 12.63 -3.21
N ASP A 119 -9.40 11.77 -3.99
CA ASP A 119 -9.94 11.23 -5.24
C ASP A 119 -9.60 9.73 -5.35
N ARG A 120 -10.53 8.93 -5.88
CA ARG A 120 -10.46 7.47 -6.02
C ARG A 120 -10.63 6.99 -7.45
N GLU A 121 -11.02 7.86 -8.39
CA GLU A 121 -11.40 7.46 -9.75
C GLU A 121 -10.55 8.12 -10.86
N ASP A 122 -9.92 9.27 -10.62
CA ASP A 122 -9.19 9.98 -11.68
C ASP A 122 -7.70 9.60 -11.77
N VAL A 123 -7.35 8.83 -12.80
CA VAL A 123 -5.97 8.48 -13.18
C VAL A 123 -5.48 9.54 -14.15
N GLY A 124 -5.02 10.69 -13.65
CA GLY A 124 -4.49 11.74 -14.54
C GLY A 124 -3.99 13.03 -13.91
N ASP A 125 -4.45 13.40 -12.70
CA ASP A 125 -4.06 14.67 -12.07
C ASP A 125 -3.31 14.47 -10.73
N LEU A 126 -2.76 15.57 -10.18
CA LEU A 126 -1.92 15.62 -8.96
C LEU A 126 -2.50 14.85 -7.74
N ASP A 127 -3.81 14.59 -7.73
CA ASP A 127 -4.53 13.83 -6.69
C ASP A 127 -4.39 12.30 -6.79
N SER A 128 -4.03 11.77 -7.98
CA SER A 128 -3.74 10.33 -8.22
C SER A 128 -2.46 9.82 -7.52
N GLN A 129 -1.69 10.74 -6.94
CA GLN A 129 -0.40 10.49 -6.28
C GLN A 129 -0.52 10.12 -4.80
N GLN A 130 -1.75 10.01 -4.28
CA GLN A 130 -2.03 9.61 -2.91
C GLN A 130 -1.81 8.10 -2.70
N MET A 131 -1.06 7.76 -1.67
CA MET A 131 -0.80 6.37 -1.28
C MET A 131 -1.08 6.12 0.20
N THR A 132 -1.47 4.89 0.52
CA THR A 132 -1.41 4.37 1.88
C THR A 132 -0.31 3.31 1.97
N LYS A 133 0.41 3.27 3.10
CA LYS A 133 1.44 2.26 3.36
C LYS A 133 0.75 0.94 3.75
N TYR A 134 0.18 0.25 2.76
CA TYR A 134 -0.55 -1.01 2.93
C TYR A 134 0.10 -2.13 2.11
N GLN A 135 0.03 -3.36 2.62
CA GLN A 135 0.64 -4.55 2.01
C GLN A 135 2.13 -4.34 1.65
N GLY A 136 2.53 -4.50 0.39
CA GLY A 136 3.94 -4.42 0.00
C GLY A 136 4.60 -3.08 0.33
N GLY A 137 3.83 -1.99 0.42
CA GLY A 137 4.30 -0.68 0.87
C GLY A 137 5.27 0.02 -0.07
N PHE A 138 5.36 -0.43 -1.33
CA PHE A 138 6.16 0.25 -2.35
C PHE A 138 5.58 1.62 -2.62
N LYS A 139 6.47 2.59 -2.86
CA LYS A 139 6.14 3.99 -3.12
C LYS A 139 6.06 4.28 -4.61
N THR A 140 6.65 3.48 -5.47
CA THR A 140 6.56 3.66 -6.92
C THR A 140 5.21 3.12 -7.41
N PRO A 141 4.46 3.86 -8.24
CA PRO A 141 3.29 3.32 -8.90
C PRO A 141 3.69 2.16 -9.81
N ASN A 142 3.24 0.96 -9.49
CA ASN A 142 3.30 -0.17 -10.38
C ASN A 142 1.93 -0.85 -10.42
N SER A 143 1.56 -1.35 -11.59
CA SER A 143 0.48 -2.34 -11.70
C SER A 143 1.01 -3.77 -11.75
N LEU A 144 2.35 -3.94 -11.74
CA LEU A 144 3.07 -5.17 -11.48
C LEU A 144 3.14 -5.48 -9.98
N GLY A 145 3.55 -6.71 -9.65
CA GLY A 145 3.65 -7.13 -8.25
C GLY A 145 2.30 -7.43 -7.61
N THR A 146 1.32 -7.86 -8.41
CA THR A 146 0.09 -8.45 -7.89
C THR A 146 0.27 -9.97 -7.76
N SER A 147 -0.08 -10.55 -6.62
CA SER A 147 -0.03 -12.00 -6.44
C SER A 147 -1.29 -12.54 -5.80
N ASP A 148 -1.82 -13.61 -6.36
CA ASP A 148 -2.95 -14.36 -5.83
C ASP A 148 -2.49 -15.55 -4.95
N SER A 149 -1.21 -15.64 -4.58
CA SER A 149 -0.67 -16.76 -3.79
C SER A 149 -0.06 -16.28 -2.47
N TRP A 150 1.09 -15.61 -2.53
CA TRP A 150 1.77 -15.05 -1.36
C TRP A 150 2.58 -13.82 -1.73
N MET A 151 2.95 -13.02 -0.73
CA MET A 151 3.79 -11.84 -0.93
C MET A 151 4.66 -11.61 0.30
N LEU A 152 5.93 -11.32 0.06
CA LEU A 152 6.85 -10.82 1.07
C LEU A 152 7.34 -9.44 0.65
N ALA A 153 7.37 -8.49 1.58
CA ALA A 153 7.98 -7.20 1.32
C ALA A 153 8.70 -6.66 2.56
N MET A 154 9.80 -5.98 2.32
CA MET A 154 10.58 -5.29 3.35
C MET A 154 10.79 -3.85 2.92
N ASN A 155 10.57 -2.92 3.84
CA ASN A 155 10.70 -1.49 3.60
C ASN A 155 11.61 -0.91 4.67
N MET A 156 12.51 -0.04 4.26
CA MET A 156 13.39 0.73 5.13
C MET A 156 13.17 2.22 4.87
N GLU A 157 13.07 3.00 5.95
CA GLU A 157 13.00 4.45 5.88
C GLU A 157 13.94 5.06 6.91
N ALA A 158 14.77 6.00 6.51
CA ALA A 158 15.72 6.67 7.39
C ALA A 158 15.57 8.19 7.26
N ASP A 159 15.28 8.87 8.37
CA ASP A 159 15.35 10.32 8.40
C ASP A 159 16.80 10.77 8.34
N ALA A 160 17.09 11.84 7.61
CA ALA A 160 18.41 12.41 7.55
C ALA A 160 18.72 13.22 8.83
N PRO A 161 19.96 13.19 9.35
CA PRO A 161 20.31 13.78 10.64
C PRO A 161 20.56 15.30 10.59
N PHE A 162 19.92 16.02 9.67
CA PHE A 162 20.08 17.47 9.48
C PHE A 162 18.73 18.20 9.55
N ALA A 163 18.75 19.54 9.58
CA ALA A 163 17.55 20.33 9.83
C ALA A 163 16.51 20.28 8.69
N LEU A 164 16.90 19.82 7.51
CA LEU A 164 15.98 19.66 6.38
C LEU A 164 15.12 18.40 6.58
N PRO A 165 13.86 18.41 6.15
CA PRO A 165 12.94 17.28 6.28
C PRO A 165 13.27 16.12 5.33
N LEU A 166 14.54 15.87 5.03
CA LEU A 166 14.95 14.84 4.09
C LEU A 166 14.87 13.44 4.74
N ALA A 167 14.40 12.47 3.98
CA ALA A 167 14.43 11.06 4.32
C ALA A 167 14.93 10.24 3.12
N PHE A 168 15.46 9.06 3.40
CA PHE A 168 15.80 8.04 2.43
C PHE A 168 14.87 6.86 2.59
N PHE A 169 14.59 6.16 1.51
CA PHE A 169 13.87 4.89 1.58
C PHE A 169 14.44 3.85 0.63
N GLY A 170 14.18 2.59 0.97
CA GLY A 170 14.38 1.46 0.09
C GLY A 170 13.34 0.39 0.39
N SER A 171 12.85 -0.26 -0.66
CA SER A 171 11.84 -1.30 -0.56
C SER A 171 12.26 -2.51 -1.40
N LEU A 172 11.95 -3.70 -0.89
CA LEU A 172 12.22 -4.98 -1.51
C LEU A 172 10.95 -5.81 -1.43
N GLY A 173 10.57 -6.46 -2.51
CA GLY A 173 9.32 -7.20 -2.63
C GLY A 173 9.54 -8.48 -3.40
N VAL A 174 8.93 -9.57 -2.98
CA VAL A 174 8.99 -10.85 -3.69
C VAL A 174 7.59 -11.45 -3.68
N SER A 175 7.13 -11.86 -4.86
CA SER A 175 5.83 -12.50 -5.00
C SER A 175 5.77 -13.36 -6.26
N PRO A 176 5.01 -14.46 -6.27
CA PRO A 176 4.67 -15.17 -7.49
C PRO A 176 3.85 -14.30 -8.43
N ALA A 177 4.24 -14.26 -9.69
CA ALA A 177 3.48 -13.68 -10.79
C ALA A 177 2.90 -14.83 -11.63
N THR A 178 1.59 -14.80 -11.85
CA THR A 178 0.91 -15.74 -12.74
C THR A 178 1.05 -15.25 -14.18
N LEU A 179 1.78 -16.01 -15.00
CA LEU A 179 1.94 -15.79 -16.43
C LEU A 179 0.97 -16.71 -17.18
N VAL A 180 0.21 -16.15 -18.11
CA VAL A 180 -0.65 -16.92 -19.01
C VAL A 180 0.11 -17.09 -20.33
N THR A 181 0.66 -18.27 -20.57
CA THR A 181 1.34 -18.62 -21.82
C THR A 181 0.46 -19.50 -22.70
N GLN A 182 0.87 -19.74 -23.95
CA GLN A 182 0.15 -20.64 -24.87
C GLN A 182 0.13 -22.09 -24.36
N GLU A 183 1.05 -22.49 -23.47
CA GLU A 183 1.07 -23.82 -22.85
C GLU A 183 0.31 -23.92 -21.50
N GLY A 184 -0.23 -22.81 -20.97
CA GLY A 184 -1.02 -22.81 -19.73
C GLY A 184 -0.64 -21.69 -18.75
N ARG A 185 -1.08 -21.83 -17.49
CA ARG A 185 -0.71 -20.92 -16.40
C ARG A 185 0.60 -21.37 -15.77
N MET A 186 1.61 -20.50 -15.78
CA MET A 186 2.88 -20.71 -15.09
C MET A 186 3.04 -19.69 -13.97
N GLU A 187 3.47 -20.12 -12.79
CA GLU A 187 3.86 -19.23 -11.70
C GLU A 187 5.37 -19.02 -11.71
N GLU A 188 5.81 -17.77 -11.81
CA GLU A 188 7.21 -17.39 -11.71
C GLU A 188 7.40 -16.48 -10.49
N VAL A 189 8.38 -16.78 -9.63
CA VAL A 189 8.71 -15.90 -8.50
C VAL A 189 9.49 -14.70 -9.01
N ARG A 190 8.90 -13.51 -8.85
CA ARG A 190 9.54 -12.24 -9.21
C ARG A 190 9.95 -11.45 -7.99
N SER A 191 11.07 -10.75 -8.12
CA SER A 191 11.60 -9.86 -7.10
C SER A 191 11.64 -8.43 -7.62
N TYR A 192 11.22 -7.49 -6.78
CA TYR A 192 11.10 -6.09 -7.08
C TYR A 192 11.87 -5.29 -6.04
N TRP A 193 12.43 -4.17 -6.46
CA TRP A 193 13.11 -3.27 -5.54
C TRP A 193 12.94 -1.81 -5.97
N GLU A 194 13.01 -0.91 -5.01
CA GLU A 194 13.03 0.54 -5.24
C GLU A 194 13.89 1.21 -4.16
N VAL A 195 14.50 2.33 -4.51
CA VAL A 195 15.19 3.21 -3.58
C VAL A 195 14.95 4.65 -3.97
N GLY A 196 14.94 5.55 -2.99
CA GLY A 196 14.78 6.96 -3.28
C GLY A 196 14.88 7.85 -2.07
N ILE A 197 14.44 9.09 -2.25
CA ILE A 197 14.43 10.13 -1.24
C ILE A 197 13.00 10.58 -0.96
N GLY A 198 12.80 11.26 0.16
CA GLY A 198 11.54 11.89 0.47
C GLY A 198 11.70 13.15 1.30
N LEU A 199 10.67 13.98 1.29
CA LEU A 199 10.55 15.19 2.08
C LEU A 199 9.38 15.02 3.06
N ARG A 200 9.69 15.02 4.37
CA ARG A 200 8.72 14.83 5.46
C ARG A 200 8.44 16.14 6.18
N PHE A 201 7.55 16.95 5.61
CA PHE A 201 7.16 18.22 6.23
C PHE A 201 6.44 17.98 7.56
N ILE A 202 5.46 17.06 7.56
CA ILE A 202 4.79 16.58 8.76
C ILE A 202 4.70 15.07 8.67
N ARG A 203 5.41 14.36 9.56
CA ARG A 203 5.47 12.90 9.53
C ARG A 203 4.07 12.27 9.54
N ASP A 204 3.88 11.27 8.68
CA ASP A 204 2.64 10.51 8.52
C ASP A 204 1.41 11.36 8.12
N ILE A 205 1.60 12.64 7.77
CA ILE A 205 0.53 13.59 7.40
C ILE A 205 0.81 14.28 6.06
N ALA A 206 2.03 14.79 5.86
CA ALA A 206 2.46 15.51 4.67
C ALA A 206 3.88 15.06 4.31
N GLU A 207 3.97 14.06 3.45
CA GLU A 207 5.24 13.49 2.97
C GLU A 207 5.26 13.47 1.44
N VAL A 208 6.42 13.75 0.86
CA VAL A 208 6.71 13.59 -0.56
C VAL A 208 7.72 12.49 -0.72
N TRP A 209 7.51 11.56 -1.64
CA TRP A 209 8.44 10.48 -1.94
C TRP A 209 8.81 10.51 -3.41
N ILE A 210 10.11 10.44 -3.69
CA ILE A 210 10.69 10.51 -5.02
C ILE A 210 11.55 9.25 -5.20
N PRO A 211 11.05 8.22 -5.92
CA PRO A 211 11.85 7.06 -6.27
C PRO A 211 12.97 7.50 -7.23
N LEU A 212 14.20 7.07 -6.95
CA LEU A 212 15.38 7.41 -7.74
C LEU A 212 15.84 6.25 -8.62
N ALA A 213 15.65 5.02 -8.15
CA ALA A 213 15.94 3.81 -8.92
C ALA A 213 15.00 2.67 -8.49
N ALA A 214 14.70 1.78 -9.41
CA ALA A 214 13.88 0.60 -9.18
C ALA A 214 14.34 -0.58 -10.05
N SER A 215 13.77 -1.77 -9.83
CA SER A 215 14.02 -2.94 -10.67
C SER A 215 13.65 -2.69 -12.14
N GLN A 216 14.29 -3.43 -13.06
CA GLN A 216 14.03 -3.32 -14.50
C GLN A 216 12.55 -3.53 -14.81
N ASP A 217 11.93 -4.57 -14.25
CA ASP A 217 10.48 -4.81 -14.36
C ASP A 217 9.60 -3.58 -14.02
N ILE A 218 9.98 -2.80 -12.99
CA ILE A 218 9.24 -1.59 -12.61
C ILE A 218 9.53 -0.46 -13.60
N THR A 219 10.79 -0.32 -14.01
CA THR A 219 11.25 0.74 -14.92
C THR A 219 10.63 0.56 -16.31
N ASP A 220 10.67 -0.65 -16.85
CA ASP A 220 10.11 -1.01 -18.15
C ASP A 220 8.59 -0.77 -18.18
N GLN A 221 7.90 -1.03 -17.07
CA GLN A 221 6.47 -0.73 -16.95
C GLN A 221 6.19 0.77 -16.92
N LEU A 222 7.00 1.56 -16.21
CA LEU A 222 6.83 3.02 -16.18
C LEU A 222 7.07 3.64 -17.55
N GLU A 223 8.03 3.11 -18.30
CA GLU A 223 8.32 3.53 -19.68
C GLU A 223 7.21 3.11 -20.64
N PHE A 224 6.69 1.87 -20.53
CA PHE A 224 5.57 1.39 -21.35
C PHE A 224 4.31 2.25 -21.19
N ASN A 225 4.04 2.71 -19.98
CA ASN A 225 2.87 3.55 -19.68
C ASN A 225 3.10 5.05 -19.95
N ASN A 226 4.27 5.47 -20.47
CA ASN A 226 4.65 6.87 -20.69
C ASN A 226 4.49 7.77 -19.44
N PHE A 227 4.74 7.25 -18.24
CA PHE A 227 4.65 8.08 -17.02
C PHE A 227 5.79 9.10 -16.96
N ASP A 228 5.41 10.39 -16.90
CA ASP A 228 6.33 11.50 -16.73
C ASP A 228 7.02 11.44 -15.35
N PHE A 229 8.25 11.97 -15.25
CA PHE A 229 9.01 11.93 -13.99
C PHE A 229 8.24 12.58 -12.82
N LEU A 230 7.44 13.62 -13.09
CA LEU A 230 6.60 14.28 -12.11
C LEU A 230 5.44 13.40 -11.63
N GLU A 231 4.95 12.49 -12.47
CA GLU A 231 3.91 11.52 -12.13
C GLU A 231 4.45 10.34 -11.31
N ARG A 232 5.76 10.26 -11.10
CA ARG A 232 6.42 9.30 -10.18
C ARG A 232 6.57 9.85 -8.77
N ILE A 233 6.41 11.17 -8.60
CA ILE A 233 6.40 11.81 -7.29
C ILE A 233 5.12 11.39 -6.56
N ARG A 234 5.21 11.13 -5.26
CA ARG A 234 4.07 10.67 -4.46
C ARG A 234 3.88 11.52 -3.23
N PHE A 235 2.63 11.82 -2.92
CA PHE A 235 2.26 12.61 -1.76
C PHE A 235 1.43 11.77 -0.79
N VAL A 236 1.79 11.80 0.48
CA VAL A 236 0.94 11.26 1.55
C VAL A 236 0.23 12.44 2.19
N VAL A 237 -1.10 12.49 2.06
CA VAL A 237 -1.97 13.45 2.75
C VAL A 237 -2.97 12.69 3.61
N ALA A 238 -2.64 12.45 4.88
CA ALA A 238 -3.53 11.72 5.80
C ALA A 238 -4.49 12.69 6.53
N LEU A 239 -5.56 13.12 5.86
CA LEU A 239 -6.54 14.07 6.43
C LEU A 239 -7.22 13.54 7.70
N GLU A 240 -7.40 12.22 7.81
CA GLU A 240 -7.95 11.53 8.99
C GLU A 240 -7.12 11.71 10.27
N LYS A 241 -5.83 12.07 10.14
CA LYS A 241 -4.91 12.34 11.25
C LYS A 241 -4.79 13.82 11.58
N LEU A 242 -5.40 14.71 10.78
CA LEU A 242 -5.49 16.12 11.08
C LEU A 242 -6.62 16.33 12.08
N ASP A 243 -6.29 16.40 13.36
CA ASP A 243 -7.05 17.28 14.24
C ASP A 243 -6.67 18.72 13.83
N PRO A 244 -7.57 19.49 13.19
CA PRO A 244 -7.25 20.80 12.61
C PRO A 244 -6.68 21.78 13.64
N THR A 245 -6.96 21.56 14.93
CA THR A 245 -6.45 22.39 16.03
C THR A 245 -5.02 22.04 16.44
N THR A 246 -4.57 20.80 16.19
CA THR A 246 -3.23 20.32 16.58
C THR A 246 -2.19 20.53 15.47
N ALA A 247 -2.62 20.47 14.20
CA ALA A 247 -1.77 20.74 13.04
C ALA A 247 -1.23 22.17 13.02
N LEU A 248 -2.07 23.15 13.34
CA LEU A 248 -1.70 24.57 13.45
C LEU A 248 -0.70 24.86 14.60
N ARG A 249 -0.65 24.02 15.64
CA ARG A 249 0.32 24.17 16.75
C ARG A 249 1.67 23.51 16.52
N ARG A 250 1.79 22.64 15.51
CA ARG A 250 3.02 21.86 15.22
C ARG A 250 3.72 22.26 13.93
N ALA A 251 3.14 23.16 13.15
CA ALA A 251 3.84 23.79 12.04
C ALA A 251 5.01 24.63 12.59
N PRO A 252 6.25 24.47 12.07
CA PRO A 252 7.32 25.38 12.39
C PRO A 252 6.97 26.76 11.83
N HIS A 253 6.95 27.78 12.70
CA HIS A 253 7.07 29.17 12.27
C HIS A 253 8.47 29.43 11.72
#